data_AF-A0A7X3D936-F1
#
_entry.id   AF-A0A7X3D936-F1
#
_cell.length_a   1.000
_cell.length_b   1.000
_cell.length_c   1.000
_cell.angle_alpha   90.00
_cell.angle_beta   90.00
_cell.angle_gamma   90.00
#
_symmetry.space_group_name_H-M   'P 1'
#
loop_
_entity.id
_entity.type
_entity.pdbx_description
1 polymer ?
#
loop_
_entity_poly.entity_id
_entity_poly.type
_entity_poly.pdbx_seq_one_letter_code
_entity_poly.pdbx_strand_id
1 'polypeptide(L)'
;MNPNKPPKRTRTEAPSAWEQVQLAAKLADLKEEHYRTVLSLSAMLELLIDKGLLTREELALKADQLDAELESVISASLHPMP
;
A
#
# COMPACT_ATOMS: atom_id res chain seq x y z
N MET A 1 0.72 46.31 31.95
CA MET A 1 0.58 44.92 32.41
C MET A 1 -0.90 44.64 32.64
N ASN A 2 -1.57 43.87 31.77
CA ASN A 2 -2.93 43.36 32.06
C ASN A 2 -2.89 41.82 31.95
N PRO A 3 -2.93 41.10 33.08
CA PRO A 3 -2.53 39.69 33.13
C PRO A 3 -3.63 38.67 32.82
N ASN A 4 -4.76 39.04 32.18
CA ASN A 4 -5.89 38.12 32.04
C ASN A 4 -6.49 38.05 30.63
N LYS A 5 -5.71 37.54 29.67
CA LYS A 5 -6.24 37.07 28.38
C LYS A 5 -6.26 35.54 28.39
N PRO A 6 -7.43 34.88 28.35
CA PRO A 6 -7.48 33.42 28.38
C PRO A 6 -6.81 32.82 27.14
N PRO A 7 -6.13 31.67 27.27
CA PRO A 7 -5.48 31.01 26.13
C PRO A 7 -6.56 30.56 25.13
N LYS A 8 -6.40 30.95 23.86
CA LYS A 8 -7.23 30.46 22.75
C LYS A 8 -7.03 28.96 22.63
N ARG A 9 -8.02 28.18 23.09
CA ARG A 9 -8.06 26.73 22.86
C ARG A 9 -8.22 26.51 21.36
N THR A 10 -7.16 26.07 20.69
CA THR A 10 -7.25 25.53 19.34
C THR A 10 -8.07 24.25 19.43
N ARG A 11 -9.35 24.33 19.05
CA ARG A 11 -10.18 23.14 18.86
C ARG A 11 -9.58 22.40 17.67
N THR A 12 -9.06 21.20 17.88
CA THR A 12 -8.81 20.27 16.78
C THR A 12 -10.16 20.01 16.13
N GLU A 13 -10.40 20.64 14.98
CA GLU A 13 -11.65 20.46 14.24
C GLU A 13 -11.65 19.05 13.68
N ALA A 14 -12.62 18.23 14.10
CA ALA A 14 -12.79 16.91 13.54
C ALA A 14 -13.03 17.04 12.03
N PRO A 15 -12.45 16.17 11.19
CA PRO A 15 -12.64 16.25 9.74
C PRO A 15 -14.13 16.27 9.43
N SER A 16 -14.53 17.23 8.60
CA SER A 16 -15.92 17.42 8.20
C SER A 16 -16.47 16.14 7.58
N ALA A 17 -17.78 15.92 7.71
CA ALA A 17 -18.44 14.77 7.09
C ALA A 17 -18.14 14.69 5.58
N TRP A 18 -17.98 15.83 4.92
CA TRP A 18 -17.62 15.92 3.51
C TRP A 18 -16.19 15.44 3.20
N GLU A 19 -15.21 15.77 4.03
CA GLU A 19 -13.83 15.27 3.89
C GLU A 19 -13.75 13.75 4.08
N GLN A 20 -14.55 13.21 5.00
CA GLN A 20 -14.64 11.75 5.22
C GLN A 20 -15.25 11.04 4.01
N VAL A 21 -16.29 11.62 3.40
CA VAL A 21 -16.87 11.09 2.16
C VAL A 21 -15.87 11.12 1.00
N GLN A 22 -15.10 12.20 0.84
CA GLN A 22 -14.07 12.27 -0.19
C GLN A 22 -12.95 11.25 0.03
N LEU A 23 -12.54 11.04 1.29
CA LEU A 23 -11.56 10.01 1.61
C LEU A 23 -12.10 8.62 1.28
N ALA A 24 -13.35 8.33 1.64
CA ALA A 24 -14.00 7.06 1.33
C ALA A 24 -14.13 6.84 -0.18
N ALA A 25 -14.45 7.87 -0.96
CA ALA A 25 -14.51 7.81 -2.42
C ALA A 25 -13.14 7.45 -3.02
N LYS A 26 -12.06 8.14 -2.60
CA LYS A 26 -10.70 7.84 -3.06
C LYS A 26 -10.25 6.42 -2.71
N LEU A 27 -10.63 5.92 -1.53
CA LEU A 27 -10.37 4.54 -1.13
C LEU A 27 -11.14 3.53 -2.00
N ALA A 28 -12.39 3.85 -2.36
CA ALA A 28 -13.18 3.02 -3.26
C ALA A 28 -12.54 2.95 -4.65
N ASP A 29 -12.16 4.09 -5.22
CA ASP A 29 -11.48 4.17 -6.52
C ASP A 29 -10.17 3.37 -6.51
N LEU A 30 -9.35 3.54 -5.46
CA LEU A 30 -8.09 2.79 -5.31
C LEU A 30 -8.33 1.29 -5.23
N LYS A 31 -9.36 0.85 -4.48
CA LYS A 31 -9.73 -0.57 -4.38
C LYS A 31 -10.13 -1.13 -5.74
N GLU A 32 -10.92 -0.38 -6.50
CA GLU A 32 -11.38 -0.80 -7.83
C GLU A 32 -10.21 -0.89 -8.82
N GLU A 33 -9.35 0.12 -8.86
CA GLU A 33 -8.17 0.12 -9.71
C GLU A 33 -7.20 -1.01 -9.34
N HIS A 34 -6.95 -1.20 -8.04
CA HIS A 34 -6.11 -2.28 -7.55
C HIS A 34 -6.68 -3.64 -7.92
N TYR A 35 -7.99 -3.86 -7.70
CA TYR A 35 -8.66 -5.11 -8.09
C TYR A 35 -8.51 -5.39 -9.58
N ARG A 36 -8.77 -4.40 -10.45
CA ARG A 36 -8.63 -4.55 -11.89
C ARG A 36 -7.19 -4.85 -12.32
N THR A 37 -6.22 -4.23 -11.66
CA THR A 37 -4.80 -4.48 -11.90
C THR A 37 -4.41 -5.91 -11.53
N VAL A 38 -4.78 -6.36 -10.33
CA VAL A 38 -4.52 -7.75 -9.89
C VAL A 38 -5.19 -8.74 -10.82
N LEU A 39 -6.47 -8.54 -11.18
CA LEU A 39 -7.18 -9.41 -12.11
C LEU A 39 -6.48 -9.50 -13.47
N SER A 40 -6.03 -8.37 -14.01
CA SER A 40 -5.35 -8.32 -15.30
C SER A 40 -4.00 -9.05 -15.25
N LEU A 41 -3.25 -8.90 -14.16
CA LEU A 41 -2.00 -9.63 -13.94
C LEU A 41 -2.23 -11.13 -13.78
N SER A 42 -3.25 -11.55 -13.03
CA SER A 42 -3.62 -12.95 -12.88
C SER A 42 -3.98 -13.58 -14.23
N ALA A 43 -4.83 -12.92 -15.02
CA ALA A 43 -5.19 -13.39 -16.35
C ALA A 43 -3.96 -13.47 -17.28
N MET A 44 -3.06 -12.49 -17.22
CA MET A 44 -1.82 -12.52 -17.99
C MET A 44 -0.92 -13.68 -17.59
N LEU A 45 -0.73 -13.92 -16.28
CA LEU A 45 0.06 -15.05 -15.78
C LEU A 45 -0.53 -16.39 -16.24
N GLU A 46 -1.84 -16.58 -16.15
CA GLU A 46 -2.52 -17.78 -16.65
C GLU A 46 -2.27 -17.98 -18.15
N LEU A 47 -2.42 -16.94 -18.96
CA LEU A 47 -2.14 -17.03 -20.40
C LEU A 47 -0.68 -17.38 -20.71
N LEU A 48 0.28 -16.88 -19.93
CA LEU A 48 1.69 -17.20 -20.11
C LEU A 48 2.00 -18.65 -19.71
N ILE A 49 1.36 -19.16 -18.64
CA ILE A 49 1.45 -20.57 -18.23
C ILE A 49 0.85 -21.49 -19.28
N ASP A 50 -0.37 -21.18 -19.75
CA ASP A 50 -1.07 -21.97 -20.75
C ASP A 50 -0.33 -22.03 -22.09
N LYS A 51 0.42 -20.97 -22.41
CA LYS A 51 1.32 -20.93 -23.57
C LYS A 51 2.65 -21.66 -23.36
N GLY A 52 2.91 -22.16 -22.16
CA GLY A 52 4.17 -22.82 -21.79
C GLY A 52 5.37 -21.88 -21.73
N LEU A 53 5.15 -20.56 -21.62
CA LEU A 53 6.22 -19.56 -21.53
C LEU A 53 6.82 -19.47 -20.13
N LEU A 54 6.08 -19.90 -19.12
CA LEU A 54 6.52 -20.01 -17.74
C LEU A 54 5.75 -21.12 -17.03
N THR A 55 6.35 -21.73 -16.00
CA THR A 55 5.69 -22.74 -15.17
C THR A 55 5.19 -22.16 -13.85
N ARG A 56 4.31 -22.89 -13.17
CA ARG A 56 3.85 -22.51 -11.83
C ARG A 56 4.99 -22.56 -10.82
N GLU A 57 5.90 -23.51 -10.99
CA GLU A 57 7.09 -23.69 -10.16
C GLU A 57 8.07 -22.53 -10.32
N GLU A 58 8.32 -22.07 -11.54
CA GLU A 58 9.16 -20.89 -11.81
C GLU A 58 8.58 -19.63 -11.18
N LEU A 59 7.26 -19.46 -11.26
CA LEU A 59 6.57 -18.34 -10.63
C LEU A 59 6.69 -18.38 -9.09
N ALA A 60 6.50 -19.55 -8.47
CA ALA A 60 6.63 -19.72 -7.03
C ALA A 60 8.06 -19.45 -6.56
N LEU A 61 9.06 -20.00 -7.25
CA LEU A 61 10.46 -19.76 -6.95
C LEU A 61 10.81 -18.26 -7.05
N LYS A 62 10.26 -17.57 -8.06
CA LYS A 62 10.48 -16.13 -8.22
C LYS A 62 9.83 -15.32 -7.09
N ALA A 63 8.65 -15.73 -6.62
CA ALA A 63 8.00 -15.09 -5.48
C ALA A 63 8.83 -15.24 -4.21
N ASP A 64 9.32 -16.44 -3.91
CA ASP A 64 10.18 -16.70 -2.75
C ASP A 64 11.48 -15.89 -2.78
N GLN A 65 12.08 -15.73 -3.97
CA GLN A 65 13.26 -14.88 -4.16
C GLN A 65 12.98 -13.42 -3.84
N LEU A 66 11.86 -12.89 -4.31
CA LEU A 66 11.47 -11.49 -4.06
C LEU A 66 11.17 -11.25 -2.58
N ASP A 67 10.51 -12.19 -1.90
CA ASP A 67 10.25 -12.10 -0.46
C ASP A 67 11.56 -12.13 0.35
N ALA A 68 12.51 -12.98 -0.04
CA ALA A 68 13.83 -13.03 0.59
C ALA A 68 14.65 -11.74 0.37
N GLU A 69 14.60 -11.17 -0.84
CA GLU A 69 15.22 -9.88 -1.15
C GLU A 69 14.61 -8.76 -0.30
N LEU A 70 13.28 -8.74 -0.16
CA LEU A 70 12.58 -7.76 0.66
C LEU A 70 12.99 -7.86 2.13
N GLU A 71 13.03 -9.06 2.69
CA GLU A 71 13.46 -9.30 4.07
C GLU A 71 14.92 -8.84 4.31
N SER A 72 15.80 -9.10 3.34
CA SER A 72 17.19 -8.62 3.37
C SER A 72 17.27 -7.09 3.38
N VAL A 73 16.48 -6.42 2.54
CA VAL A 73 16.44 -4.94 2.47
C VAL A 73 15.92 -4.34 3.76
N ILE A 74 14.85 -4.91 4.32
CA ILE A 74 14.28 -4.47 5.60
C ILE A 74 15.31 -4.66 6.70
N SER A 75 15.94 -5.84 6.80
CA SER A 75 16.97 -6.13 7.79
C SER A 75 18.17 -5.18 7.71
N ALA A 76 18.64 -4.86 6.50
CA ALA A 76 19.74 -3.91 6.27
C ALA A 76 19.36 -2.46 6.63
N SER A 77 18.08 -2.10 6.50
CA SER A 77 17.58 -0.76 6.87
C SER A 77 17.36 -0.62 8.38
N LEU A 78 17.07 -1.73 9.08
CA LEU A 78 16.80 -1.76 10.52
C LEU A 78 18.08 -1.90 11.38
N HIS A 79 19.17 -2.43 10.82
CA HIS A 79 20.48 -2.50 11.47
C HIS A 79 21.49 -1.57 10.77
N PRO A 80 21.65 -0.31 11.21
CA PRO A 80 22.80 0.47 10.78
C PRO A 80 24.08 -0.24 11.25
N MET A 81 24.94 -0.59 10.29
CA MET A 81 26.23 -1.24 10.48
C MET A 81 27.05 -0.53 11.59
N PRO A 82 27.64 -1.24 12.57
CA PRO A 82 28.61 -0.66 13.50
C PRO A 82 29.94 -0.31 12.81
#